data_AF-A0A1J3J7H2-F1
#
_entry.id   AF-A0A1J3J7H2-F1
#
_cell.length_a   1.000
_cell.length_b   1.000
_cell.length_c   1.000
_cell.angle_alpha   90.00
_cell.angle_beta   90.00
_cell.angle_gamma   90.00
#
_symmetry.space_group_name_H-M   'P 1'
#
loop_
_entity.id
_entity.type
_entity.pdbx_description
1 polymer ?
#
loop_
_entity_poly.entity_id
_entity_poly.type
_entity_poly.pdbx_seq_one_letter_code
_entity_poly.pdbx_strand_id
1 'polypeptide(L)'
;CFCQISGYKMKLFDKLVGKAEKVLEIGIGTGPNFKYYPTIPKVSLLGVDPNPKMESYARKSAAEAGLKPEEFSFIRTVAESIPLE
;
A
#
# COMPACT_ATOMS: atom_id res chain seq x y z
N CYS A 1 -20.02 3.95 -12.56
CA CYS A 1 -19.51 4.64 -11.35
C CYS A 1 -18.10 4.24 -10.91
N PHE A 2 -17.63 2.99 -11.07
CA PHE A 2 -16.25 2.61 -10.63
C PHE A 2 -15.11 3.21 -11.48
N CYS A 3 -15.29 3.39 -12.80
CA CYS A 3 -14.24 3.97 -13.66
C CYS A 3 -13.88 5.43 -13.32
N GLN A 4 -14.81 6.19 -12.73
CA GLN A 4 -14.54 7.57 -12.38
C GLN A 4 -13.58 7.64 -11.18
N ILE A 5 -13.78 6.76 -10.19
CA ILE A 5 -12.92 6.64 -8.99
C ILE A 5 -11.52 6.14 -9.37
N SER A 6 -11.40 5.17 -10.30
CA SER A 6 -10.09 4.69 -10.74
C SER A 6 -9.27 5.78 -11.43
N GLY A 7 -9.90 6.65 -12.24
CA GLY A 7 -9.24 7.78 -12.88
C GLY A 7 -8.74 8.83 -11.89
N TYR A 8 -9.51 9.14 -10.84
CA TYR A 8 -9.06 10.05 -9.78
C TYR A 8 -7.92 9.48 -8.95
N LYS A 9 -7.95 8.18 -8.62
CA LYS A 9 -6.86 7.51 -7.92
C LYS A 9 -5.56 7.58 -8.73
N MET A 10 -5.61 7.30 -10.02
CA MET A 10 -4.42 7.34 -10.87
C MET A 10 -3.74 8.72 -10.84
N LYS A 11 -4.53 9.81 -10.96
CA LYS A 11 -4.01 11.19 -10.83
C LYS A 11 -3.40 11.50 -9.46
N LEU A 12 -3.87 10.86 -8.39
CA LEU A 12 -3.31 11.04 -7.05
C LEU A 12 -1.97 10.32 -6.92
N PHE A 13 -1.90 9.08 -7.42
CA PHE A 13 -0.68 8.27 -7.41
C PHE A 13 0.40 8.82 -8.34
N ASP A 14 0.02 9.41 -9.48
CA ASP A 14 0.96 10.11 -10.38
C ASP A 14 1.73 11.23 -9.66
N LYS A 15 1.14 11.85 -8.63
CA LYS A 15 1.83 12.88 -7.82
C LYS A 15 2.84 12.30 -6.82
N LEU A 16 2.74 11.00 -6.52
CA LEU A 16 3.65 10.28 -5.61
C LEU A 16 4.87 9.74 -6.36
N VAL A 17 4.73 9.42 -7.66
CA VAL A 17 5.83 8.96 -8.53
C VAL A 17 6.97 9.99 -8.53
N GLY A 18 8.16 9.57 -8.07
CA GLY A 18 9.37 10.39 -8.03
C GLY A 18 9.58 11.21 -6.73
N LYS A 19 8.64 11.18 -5.77
CA LYS A 19 8.78 11.86 -4.46
C LYS A 19 8.78 10.91 -3.27
N ALA A 20 8.12 9.77 -3.37
CA ALA A 20 7.93 8.87 -2.25
C ALA A 20 8.74 7.57 -2.44
N GLU A 21 9.87 7.47 -1.74
CA GLU A 21 10.61 6.21 -1.60
C GLU A 21 9.98 5.30 -0.54
N LYS A 22 9.30 5.87 0.46
CA LYS A 22 8.59 5.15 1.51
C LYS A 22 7.13 5.58 1.56
N VAL A 23 6.22 4.62 1.55
CA VAL A 23 4.77 4.84 1.62
C VAL A 23 4.19 4.12 2.82
N LEU A 24 3.36 4.81 3.60
CA LEU A 24 2.60 4.21 4.70
C LEU A 24 1.12 4.12 4.30
N GLU A 25 0.58 2.91 4.28
CA GLU A 25 -0.85 2.67 4.08
C GLU A 25 -1.51 2.32 5.41
N ILE A 26 -2.39 3.20 5.89
CA ILE A 26 -3.15 2.98 7.12
C ILE A 26 -4.49 2.31 6.77
N GLY A 27 -4.81 1.21 7.43
CA GLY A 27 -6.01 0.42 7.15
C GLY A 27 -5.90 -0.30 5.80
N ILE A 28 -4.79 -1.00 5.59
CA ILE A 28 -4.47 -1.64 4.30
C ILE A 28 -5.52 -2.66 3.85
N GLY A 29 -6.20 -3.32 4.81
CA GLY A 29 -7.12 -4.41 4.53
C GLY A 29 -6.48 -5.45 3.61
N THR A 30 -7.14 -5.73 2.48
CA THR A 30 -6.64 -6.66 1.47
C THR A 30 -5.68 -6.03 0.45
N GLY A 31 -5.43 -4.72 0.53
CA GLY A 31 -4.48 -4.02 -0.34
C GLY A 31 -4.95 -3.73 -1.78
N PRO A 32 -6.18 -3.23 -2.02
CA PRO A 32 -6.67 -2.94 -3.38
C PRO A 32 -5.89 -1.83 -4.11
N ASN A 33 -5.09 -1.04 -3.38
CA ASN A 33 -4.28 0.04 -3.93
C ASN A 33 -2.90 -0.45 -4.43
N PHE A 34 -2.51 -1.70 -4.19
CA PHE A 34 -1.18 -2.20 -4.55
C PHE A 34 -0.84 -2.10 -6.03
N LYS A 35 -1.83 -2.24 -6.91
CA LYS A 35 -1.66 -2.09 -8.35
C LYS A 35 -1.13 -0.72 -8.80
N TYR A 36 -1.14 0.30 -7.93
CA TYR A 36 -0.67 1.65 -8.24
C TYR A 36 0.75 1.93 -7.73
N TYR A 37 1.33 1.07 -6.89
CA TYR A 37 2.66 1.29 -6.31
C TYR A 37 3.83 0.82 -7.18
N PRO A 38 3.75 -0.28 -7.96
CA PRO A 38 4.84 -0.72 -8.85
C PRO A 38 5.27 0.30 -9.90
N THR A 39 4.44 1.31 -10.18
CA THR A 39 4.80 2.41 -11.09
C THR A 39 5.77 3.42 -10.45
N ILE A 40 5.99 3.34 -9.14
CA ILE A 40 6.92 4.19 -8.39
C ILE A 40 8.27 3.45 -8.27
N PRO A 41 9.38 4.03 -8.77
CA PRO A 41 10.68 3.38 -8.68
C PRO A 41 11.17 3.33 -7.22
N LYS A 42 11.61 2.13 -6.78
CA LYS A 42 12.15 1.86 -5.43
C LYS A 42 11.17 2.18 -4.28
N VAL A 43 9.89 1.82 -4.43
CA VAL A 43 8.92 2.01 -3.36
C VAL A 43 9.10 0.98 -2.24
N SER A 44 9.15 1.46 -1.00
CA SER A 44 9.02 0.65 0.21
C SER A 44 7.67 0.94 0.85
N LEU A 45 6.79 -0.06 0.83
CA LEU A 45 5.42 0.06 1.29
C LEU A 45 5.28 -0.56 2.68
N LEU A 46 4.82 0.24 3.62
CA LEU A 46 4.49 -0.16 4.98
C LEU A 46 2.98 -0.16 5.16
N GLY A 47 2.40 -1.34 5.34
CA GLY A 47 0.99 -1.50 5.62
C GLY A 47 0.70 -1.61 7.09
N VAL A 48 -0.36 -0.94 7.54
CA VAL A 48 -0.84 -1.03 8.93
C VAL A 48 -2.28 -1.48 8.94
N ASP A 49 -2.58 -2.54 9.67
CA ASP A 49 -3.95 -2.96 9.96
C ASP A 49 -4.02 -3.74 11.28
N PRO A 50 -4.98 -3.42 12.17
CA PRO A 50 -5.14 -4.12 13.44
C PRO A 50 -5.64 -5.56 13.29
N ASN A 51 -6.28 -5.91 12.16
CA ASN A 51 -6.86 -7.23 11.95
C ASN A 51 -5.81 -8.21 11.39
N PRO A 52 -5.39 -9.25 12.15
CA PRO A 52 -4.35 -10.17 11.72
C PRO A 52 -4.75 -11.02 10.52
N LYS A 53 -6.05 -11.18 10.26
CA LYS A 53 -6.53 -11.93 9.08
C LYS A 53 -6.17 -11.21 7.79
N MET A 54 -5.99 -9.89 7.82
CA MET A 54 -5.73 -9.08 6.63
C MET A 54 -4.31 -9.22 6.12
N GLU A 55 -3.35 -9.64 6.97
CA GLU A 55 -1.96 -9.75 6.57
C GLU A 55 -1.75 -10.74 5.41
N SER A 56 -2.39 -11.92 5.46
CA SER A 56 -2.25 -12.93 4.40
C SER A 56 -2.84 -12.46 3.07
N TYR A 57 -3.99 -11.79 3.12
CA TYR A 57 -4.62 -11.19 1.94
C TYR A 57 -3.76 -10.06 1.37
N ALA A 58 -3.25 -9.16 2.22
CA ALA A 58 -2.39 -8.07 1.80
C ALA A 58 -1.10 -8.60 1.14
N ARG A 59 -0.41 -9.56 1.76
CA ARG A 59 0.80 -10.15 1.15
C ARG A 59 0.51 -10.81 -0.19
N LYS A 60 -0.62 -11.52 -0.30
CA LYS A 60 -1.04 -12.15 -1.56
C LYS A 60 -1.30 -11.10 -2.64
N SER A 61 -2.08 -10.06 -2.33
CA SER A 61 -2.39 -9.00 -3.28
C SER A 61 -1.16 -8.17 -3.64
N ALA A 62 -0.19 -8.00 -2.73
CA ALA A 62 1.08 -7.33 -3.03
C ALA A 62 1.89 -8.13 -4.05
N ALA A 63 1.99 -9.46 -3.85
CA ALA A 63 2.64 -10.34 -4.80
C ALA A 63 1.93 -10.36 -6.17
N GLU A 64 0.59 -10.39 -6.19
CA GLU A 64 -0.20 -10.29 -7.44
C GLU A 64 -0.01 -8.95 -8.16
N ALA A 65 0.24 -7.87 -7.42
CA ALA A 65 0.55 -6.56 -7.98
C ALA A 65 2.01 -6.46 -8.47
N GLY A 66 2.86 -7.45 -8.20
CA GLY A 66 4.27 -7.47 -8.58
C GLY A 66 5.22 -6.78 -7.60
N LEU A 67 4.76 -6.46 -6.39
CA LEU A 67 5.63 -6.00 -5.30
C LEU A 67 6.44 -7.17 -4.77
N LYS A 68 7.75 -6.97 -4.60
CA LYS A 68 8.61 -7.99 -4.00
C LYS A 68 8.40 -8.07 -2.49
N PRO A 69 8.69 -9.21 -1.85
CA PRO A 69 8.59 -9.34 -0.40
C PRO A 69 9.42 -8.32 0.38
N GLU A 70 10.54 -7.85 -0.18
CA GLU A 70 11.41 -6.85 0.46
C GLU A 70 10.85 -5.43 0.35
N GLU A 71 9.97 -5.19 -0.61
CA GLU A 71 9.33 -3.89 -0.87
C GLU A 71 8.05 -3.71 -0.04
N PHE A 72 7.55 -4.77 0.60
CA PHE A 72 6.31 -4.72 1.39
C PHE A 72 6.48 -5.26 2.81
N SER A 73 6.18 -4.40 3.79
CA SER A 73 6.12 -4.75 5.21
C SER A 73 4.71 -4.54 5.76
N PHE A 74 4.32 -5.36 6.73
CA PHE A 74 3.02 -5.28 7.38
C PHE A 74 3.22 -5.18 8.89
N ILE A 75 2.64 -4.15 9.51
CA ILE A 75 2.62 -3.96 10.96
C ILE A 75 1.20 -4.14 11.47
N ARG A 76 1.07 -5.00 12.47
CA ARG A 76 -0.15 -5.19 13.24
C ARG A 76 -0.20 -4.13 14.33
N THR A 77 -0.81 -2.99 14.06
CA THR A 77 -1.04 -1.95 15.07
C THR A 77 -2.29 -1.14 14.72
N VAL A 78 -2.81 -0.43 15.71
CA VAL A 78 -3.82 0.61 15.48
C VAL A 78 -3.12 1.85 14.95
N ALA A 79 -3.82 2.64 14.12
CA ALA A 79 -3.26 3.82 13.47
C ALA A 79 -2.68 4.84 14.48
N GLU A 80 -3.24 4.90 15.68
CA GLU A 80 -2.83 5.81 16.76
C GLU A 80 -1.52 5.38 17.44
N SER A 81 -1.09 4.14 17.24
CA SER A 81 0.10 3.55 17.86
C SER A 81 1.18 3.20 16.82
N ILE A 82 1.16 3.85 15.65
CA ILE A 82 2.21 3.65 14.64
C ILE A 82 3.48 4.39 15.13
N PRO A 83 4.60 3.69 15.33
CA PRO A 83 5.87 4.33 15.66
C PRO A 83 6.44 4.96 14.39
N LEU A 84 6.03 6.19 14.09
CA LEU A 84 6.70 7.04 13.11
C LEU A 84 7.62 7.97 13.92
N GLU A 85 8.90 7.62 14.01
CA GLU A 85 9.96 8.53 14.48
C GLU A 85 10.35 9.53 13.38
#